data_AF-A0A6C2TYH0-F1
#
_entry.id   AF-A0A6C2TYH0-F1
#
_cell.length_a   1.000
_cell.length_b   1.000
_cell.length_c   1.000
_cell.angle_alpha   90.00
_cell.angle_beta   90.00
_cell.angle_gamma   90.00
#
_symmetry.space_group_name_H-M   'P 1'
#
loop_
_entity.id
_entity.type
_entity.pdbx_description
1 polymer ?
#
loop_
_entity_poly.entity_id
_entity_poly.type
_entity_poly.pdbx_seq_one_letter_code
_entity_poly.pdbx_strand_id
1 'polypeptide(L)'
;MKFADVAENVGRLLVEMPSSDEFIYEFLLAYGSPKARVARLKQGAPSYQKIPGKKMAQLCDPNKMPDGLRTAHHNLYLPVDRLYRTKLFASDEERLEHLFKLYEEMAAMEKLV
;
A
#
# COMPACT_ATOMS: atom_id res chain seq x y z
N MET A 1 -1.31 18.00 7.36
CA MET A 1 -1.17 18.37 5.94
C MET A 1 -2.56 18.54 5.35
N LYS A 2 -2.79 19.51 4.48
CA LYS A 2 -4.09 19.68 3.82
C LYS A 2 -4.15 18.83 2.55
N PHE A 3 -5.35 18.50 2.09
CA PHE A 3 -5.55 17.67 0.89
C PHE A 3 -4.94 18.29 -0.38
N ALA A 4 -5.07 19.61 -0.54
CA ALA A 4 -4.46 20.34 -1.66
C ALA A 4 -2.93 20.17 -1.71
N ASP A 5 -2.27 20.15 -0.55
CA ASP A 5 -0.82 19.96 -0.45
C ASP A 5 -0.41 18.55 -0.92
N VAL A 6 -1.25 17.52 -0.70
CA VAL A 6 -0.96 16.14 -1.14
C VAL A 6 -0.97 16.06 -2.67
N ALA A 7 -1.98 16.64 -3.32
CA ALA A 7 -2.10 16.59 -4.78
C ALA A 7 -0.90 17.26 -5.48
N GLU A 8 -0.47 18.42 -4.98
CA GLU A 8 0.71 19.12 -5.49
C GLU A 8 2.00 18.30 -5.30
N ASN A 9 2.20 17.77 -4.09
CA ASN A 9 3.39 17.00 -3.77
C ASN A 9 3.49 15.70 -4.59
N VAL A 10 2.37 15.01 -4.81
CA VAL A 10 2.33 13.81 -5.66
C VAL A 10 2.58 14.17 -7.12
N GLY A 11 2.02 15.28 -7.61
CA GLY A 11 2.31 15.78 -8.97
C GLY A 11 3.81 16.03 -9.18
N ARG A 12 4.47 16.65 -8.20
CA ARG A 12 5.92 16.89 -8.21
C ARG A 12 6.74 15.60 -8.24
N LEU A 13 6.38 14.64 -7.40
CA LEU A 13 7.02 13.32 -7.34
C LEU A 13 7.03 12.60 -8.70
N LEU A 14 5.91 12.66 -9.44
CA LEU A 14 5.77 12.02 -10.74
C LEU A 14 6.62 12.69 -11.83
N VAL A 15 6.91 13.99 -11.68
CA VAL A 15 7.80 14.73 -12.58
C VAL A 15 9.27 14.46 -12.24
N GLU A 16 9.62 14.48 -10.96
CA GLU A 16 10.99 14.27 -10.49
C GLU A 16 11.48 12.83 -10.70
N MET A 17 10.56 11.86 -10.83
CA MET A 17 10.83 10.44 -11.11
C MET A 17 12.07 9.91 -10.36
N PRO A 18 12.00 9.79 -9.03
CA PRO A 18 13.10 9.23 -8.26
C PRO A 18 13.40 7.79 -8.68
N SER A 19 14.59 7.32 -8.32
CA SER A 19 14.97 5.93 -8.50
C SER A 19 13.99 5.00 -7.76
N SER A 20 13.87 3.77 -8.26
CA SER A 20 12.91 2.78 -7.73
C SER A 20 13.09 2.50 -6.23
N ASP A 21 14.30 2.65 -5.69
CA ASP A 21 14.62 2.47 -4.27
C ASP A 21 14.29 3.69 -3.40
N GLU A 22 14.13 4.87 -3.98
CA GLU A 22 13.72 6.10 -3.27
C GLU A 22 12.22 6.41 -3.42
N PHE A 23 11.60 5.97 -4.51
CA PHE A 23 10.21 6.29 -4.86
C PHE A 23 9.22 6.08 -3.70
N ILE A 24 9.32 4.95 -3.00
CA ILE A 24 8.37 4.64 -1.92
C ILE A 24 8.52 5.60 -0.72
N TYR A 25 9.73 6.08 -0.43
CA TYR A 25 9.96 7.01 0.68
C TYR A 25 9.48 8.41 0.32
N GLU A 26 9.77 8.85 -0.90
CA GLU A 26 9.33 10.14 -1.42
C GLU A 26 7.80 10.19 -1.59
N PHE A 27 7.17 9.08 -2.01
CA PHE A 27 5.71 8.93 -2.02
C PHE A 27 5.09 9.10 -0.63
N LEU A 28 5.66 8.44 0.38
CA LEU A 28 5.17 8.57 1.76
C LEU A 28 5.29 10.02 2.27
N LEU A 29 6.36 10.72 1.93
CA LEU A 29 6.53 12.14 2.27
C LEU A 29 5.52 13.01 1.53
N ALA A 30 5.30 12.77 0.23
CA ALA A 30 4.32 13.47 -0.57
C ALA A 30 2.89 13.28 -0.06
N TYR A 31 2.60 12.13 0.56
CA TYR A 31 1.32 11.84 1.22
C TYR A 31 1.25 12.35 2.67
N GLY A 32 2.31 13.00 3.18
CA GLY A 32 2.32 13.66 4.48
C GLY A 32 2.75 12.78 5.64
N SER A 33 3.40 11.64 5.37
CA SER A 33 3.99 10.83 6.43
C SER A 33 5.09 11.62 7.15
N PRO A 34 5.17 11.56 8.49
CA PRO A 34 6.22 12.25 9.24
C PRO A 34 7.61 11.79 8.80
N LYS A 35 8.53 12.74 8.56
CA LYS A 35 9.93 12.45 8.18
C LYS A 35 10.61 11.44 9.10
N ALA A 36 10.37 11.54 10.41
CA ALA A 36 10.92 10.60 11.40
C ALA A 36 10.42 9.15 11.20
N ARG A 37 9.17 8.97 10.76
CA ARG A 37 8.62 7.65 10.42
C ARG A 37 9.26 7.12 9.14
N VAL A 38 9.37 7.95 8.11
CA VAL A 38 10.00 7.56 6.83
C VAL A 38 11.47 7.19 7.02
N ALA A 39 12.22 7.95 7.82
CA ALA A 39 13.61 7.63 8.16
C ALA A 39 13.75 6.27 8.86
N ARG A 40 12.85 5.95 9.79
CA ARG A 40 12.81 4.64 10.45
C ARG A 40 12.46 3.51 9.49
N LEU A 41 11.56 3.73 8.54
CA LEU A 41 11.22 2.75 7.50
C LEU A 41 12.42 2.48 6.58
N LYS A 42 13.16 3.54 6.20
CA LYS A 42 14.37 3.45 5.38
C LYS A 42 15.50 2.69 6.06
N GLN A 43 15.57 2.76 7.39
CA GLN A 43 16.50 1.97 8.22
C GLN A 43 16.05 0.51 8.41
N GLY A 44 14.78 0.19 8.14
CA GLY A 44 14.18 -1.13 8.30
C GLY A 44 13.80 -1.48 9.74
N ALA A 45 12.76 -2.30 9.93
CA ALA A 45 12.43 -2.84 11.25
C ALA A 45 13.38 -4.02 11.60
N PRO A 46 13.71 -4.24 12.90
CA PRO A 46 14.58 -5.33 13.34
C PRO A 46 14.11 -6.73 12.91
N SER A 47 12.80 -6.90 12.70
CA SER A 47 12.19 -8.14 12.23
C SER A 47 12.54 -8.49 10.77
N TYR A 48 12.79 -7.51 9.91
CA TYR A 48 13.22 -7.75 8.53
C TYR A 48 14.73 -8.04 8.43
N GLN A 49 15.52 -7.61 9.41
CA GLN A 49 16.94 -7.96 9.53
C GLN A 49 17.17 -9.45 9.81
N LYS A 50 16.15 -10.17 10.29
CA LYS A 50 16.21 -11.62 10.53
C LYS A 50 16.10 -12.48 9.26
N ILE A 51 15.83 -11.89 8.10
CA ILE A 51 15.87 -12.60 6.80
C ILE A 51 17.15 -12.16 6.08
N PRO A 52 18.30 -12.82 6.33
CA PRO A 52 19.57 -12.41 5.76
C PRO A 52 19.50 -12.43 4.22
N GLY A 53 19.88 -11.31 3.60
CA GLY A 53 20.12 -11.20 2.16
C GLY A 53 18.92 -10.85 1.27
N LYS A 54 17.70 -10.67 1.79
CA LYS A 54 16.53 -10.31 0.95
C LYS A 54 16.11 -8.84 1.11
N LYS A 55 16.24 -8.05 0.03
CA LYS A 55 15.69 -6.67 -0.06
C LYS A 55 14.16 -6.71 -0.08
N MET A 56 13.47 -5.68 0.45
CA MET A 56 11.98 -5.64 0.50
C MET A 56 11.31 -5.94 -0.85
N ALA A 57 11.86 -5.42 -1.95
CA ALA A 57 11.37 -5.69 -3.30
C ALA A 57 11.32 -7.20 -3.64
N GLN A 58 12.22 -8.01 -3.09
CA GLN A 58 12.23 -9.47 -3.28
C GLN A 58 11.23 -10.19 -2.37
N LEU A 59 10.80 -9.58 -1.26
CA LEU A 59 9.77 -10.13 -0.39
C LEU A 59 8.35 -9.81 -0.89
N CYS A 60 8.21 -8.76 -1.72
CA CYS A 60 6.98 -8.42 -2.42
C CYS A 60 6.75 -9.24 -3.70
N ASP A 61 7.78 -9.94 -4.21
CA ASP A 61 7.65 -10.86 -5.34
C ASP A 61 6.88 -12.13 -4.90
N PRO A 62 5.70 -12.42 -5.47
CA PRO A 62 4.89 -13.57 -5.07
C PRO A 62 5.61 -14.91 -5.18
N ASN A 63 6.61 -15.02 -6.04
CA ASN A 63 7.39 -16.25 -6.23
C ASN A 63 8.55 -16.37 -5.24
N LYS A 64 8.92 -15.29 -4.55
CA LYS A 64 10.07 -15.24 -3.62
C LYS A 64 9.67 -14.95 -2.17
N MET A 65 8.39 -14.63 -1.94
CA MET A 65 7.79 -14.41 -0.62
C MET A 65 7.80 -15.72 0.20
N PRO A 66 8.48 -15.75 1.36
CA PRO A 66 8.49 -16.91 2.25
C PRO A 66 7.09 -17.25 2.78
N ASP A 67 6.81 -18.52 3.02
CA ASP A 67 5.48 -19.01 3.43
C ASP A 67 4.98 -18.40 4.74
N GLY A 68 5.89 -18.18 5.71
CA GLY A 68 5.54 -17.51 6.96
C GLY A 68 5.06 -16.07 6.74
N LEU A 69 5.69 -15.36 5.80
CA LEU A 69 5.30 -14.01 5.43
C LEU A 69 3.99 -13.99 4.62
N ARG A 70 3.83 -14.94 3.69
CA ARG A 70 2.59 -15.12 2.92
C ARG A 70 1.39 -15.38 3.84
N THR A 71 1.56 -16.28 4.80
CA THR A 71 0.54 -16.58 5.81
C THR A 71 0.21 -15.37 6.66
N ALA A 72 1.23 -14.62 7.12
CA ALA A 72 1.01 -13.40 7.89
C ALA A 72 0.22 -12.34 7.10
N HIS A 73 0.55 -12.13 5.82
CA HIS A 73 -0.21 -11.26 4.93
C HIS A 73 -1.65 -11.73 4.76
N HIS A 74 -1.87 -13.03 4.49
CA HIS A 74 -3.21 -13.58 4.35
C HIS A 74 -4.07 -13.35 5.61
N ASN A 75 -3.52 -13.62 6.79
CA ASN A 75 -4.19 -13.39 8.07
C ASN A 75 -4.52 -11.91 8.32
N LEU A 76 -3.72 -10.99 7.78
CA LEU A 76 -4.00 -9.56 7.85
C LEU A 76 -5.11 -9.12 6.88
N TYR A 77 -5.17 -9.71 5.68
CA TYR A 77 -6.17 -9.34 4.68
C TYR A 77 -7.57 -9.87 5.04
N LEU A 78 -7.68 -11.05 5.64
CA LEU A 78 -8.97 -11.69 5.94
C LEU A 78 -9.93 -10.81 6.78
N PRO A 79 -9.50 -10.15 7.87
CA PRO A 79 -10.37 -9.21 8.60
C PRO A 79 -10.76 -7.98 7.79
N VAL A 80 -9.86 -7.47 6.94
CA VAL A 80 -10.12 -6.29 6.10
C VAL A 80 -11.16 -6.60 5.05
N ASP A 81 -11.06 -7.76 4.38
CA ASP A 81 -12.07 -8.21 3.41
C ASP A 81 -13.47 -8.29 4.04
N ARG A 82 -13.53 -8.72 5.31
CA ARG A 82 -14.80 -8.82 6.05
C ARG A 82 -15.46 -7.47 6.34
N LEU A 83 -14.71 -6.37 6.29
CA LEU A 83 -15.28 -5.02 6.41
C LEU A 83 -16.07 -4.62 5.15
N TYR A 84 -15.69 -5.15 3.99
CA TYR A 84 -16.37 -4.87 2.73
C TYR A 84 -17.57 -5.79 2.52
N ARG A 85 -17.45 -7.08 2.87
CA ARG A 85 -18.57 -8.03 2.81
C ARG A 85 -18.31 -9.28 3.66
N THR A 86 -19.37 -9.99 4.04
CA THR A 86 -19.27 -11.22 4.84
C THR A 86 -18.64 -12.40 4.11
N LYS A 87 -18.85 -12.52 2.78
CA LYS A 87 -18.29 -13.60 1.95
C LYS A 87 -16.83 -13.29 1.56
N LEU A 88 -15.91 -14.22 1.78
CA LEU A 88 -14.52 -14.06 1.32
C LEU A 88 -14.43 -13.95 -0.21
N PHE A 89 -13.41 -13.26 -0.71
CA PHE A 89 -13.10 -13.21 -2.14
C PHE A 89 -12.40 -14.49 -2.59
N ALA A 90 -12.83 -15.05 -3.71
CA ALA A 90 -12.26 -16.25 -4.30
C ALA A 90 -11.01 -15.95 -5.14
N SER A 91 -10.89 -14.73 -5.69
CA SER A 91 -9.72 -14.26 -6.42
C SER A 91 -9.54 -12.75 -6.28
N ASP A 92 -8.37 -12.26 -6.72
CA ASP A 92 -8.10 -10.82 -6.74
C ASP A 92 -9.00 -10.10 -7.76
N GLU A 93 -9.38 -10.75 -8.87
CA GLU A 93 -10.34 -10.21 -9.83
C GLU A 93 -11.71 -9.99 -9.19
N GLU A 94 -12.24 -10.97 -8.44
CA GLU A 94 -13.52 -10.79 -7.72
C GLU A 94 -13.44 -9.67 -6.69
N ARG A 95 -12.28 -9.54 -6.01
CA ARG A 95 -12.03 -8.43 -5.07
C ARG A 95 -12.07 -7.08 -5.80
N LEU A 96 -11.38 -6.97 -6.93
CA LEU A 96 -11.33 -5.74 -7.71
C LEU A 96 -12.71 -5.34 -8.24
N GLU A 97 -13.44 -6.26 -8.84
CA GLU A 97 -14.80 -6.00 -9.34
C GLU A 97 -15.71 -5.44 -8.23
N HIS A 98 -15.63 -6.04 -7.03
CA HIS A 98 -16.42 -5.56 -5.89
C HIS A 98 -16.00 -4.16 -5.43
N LEU A 99 -14.69 -3.89 -5.32
CA LEU A 99 -14.18 -2.59 -4.89
C LEU A 99 -14.49 -1.49 -5.91
N PHE A 100 -14.40 -1.77 -7.21
CA PHE A 100 -14.78 -0.82 -8.25
C PHE A 100 -16.26 -0.47 -8.18
N LYS A 101 -17.13 -1.46 -7.95
CA LYS A 101 -18.55 -1.19 -7.74
C LYS A 101 -18.81 -0.26 -6.55
N LEU A 102 -18.17 -0.51 -5.41
CA LEU A 102 -18.29 0.37 -4.23
C LEU A 102 -17.78 1.78 -4.53
N TYR A 103 -16.68 1.90 -5.27
CA TYR A 103 -16.14 3.18 -5.69
C TYR A 103 -17.11 3.94 -6.62
N GLU A 104 -17.71 3.28 -7.61
CA GLU A 104 -18.69 3.87 -8.51
C GLU A 104 -19.92 4.40 -7.75
N GLU A 105 -20.42 3.62 -6.78
CA GLU A 105 -21.52 4.03 -5.91
C GLU A 105 -21.15 5.26 -5.09
N MET A 106 -19.97 5.27 -4.45
CA MET A 106 -19.48 6.43 -3.69
C MET A 106 -19.30 7.67 -4.57
N ALA A 107 -18.73 7.53 -5.76
CA ALA A 107 -18.49 8.63 -6.69
C ALA A 107 -19.81 9.19 -7.26
N ALA A 108 -20.83 8.34 -7.45
CA ALA A 108 -22.16 8.78 -7.84
C ALA A 108 -22.85 9.56 -6.70
N MET A 109 -22.70 9.11 -5.46
CA MET A 109 -23.23 9.81 -4.27
C MET A 109 -22.54 11.15 -4.02
N GLU A 110 -21.23 11.26 -4.26
CA GLU A 110 -20.49 12.52 -4.13
C GLU A 110 -20.98 13.60 -5.10
N LYS A 111 -21.42 13.23 -6.30
CA LYS A 111 -21.98 14.18 -7.29
C LYS A 111 -23.38 14.71 -6.94
N LEU A 112 -24.02 14.15 -5.91
CA LEU A 112 -25.36 14.54 -5.46
C LEU A 112 -25.33 15.49 -4.24
N VAL A 113 -24.15 15.83 -3.73
CA VAL A 113 -23.92 16.74 -2.60
C VAL A 113 -23.23 18.01 -3.09
#